data_AF-A0A8X7MRV8-F1
#
_entry.id   AF-A0A8X7MRV8-F1
#
_cell.length_a   1.000
_cell.length_b   1.000
_cell.length_c   1.000
_cell.angle_alpha   90.00
_cell.angle_beta   90.00
_cell.angle_gamma   90.00
#
_symmetry.space_group_name_H-M   'P 1'
#
loop_
_entity.id
_entity.type
_entity.pdbx_description
1 polymer ?
#
loop_
_entity_poly.entity_id
_entity_poly.type
_entity_poly.pdbx_seq_one_letter_code
_entity_poly.pdbx_strand_id
1 'polypeptide(L)'
;MAMDVFSCPATSVDVERLFSRAGRVVSPLRHKLKAAKIAQLVTVGKWFVEGSVPDDLLPNVLTEEDNARRAKRKAKALAADGSGKRSKPNAMVIGARHEDNEKTQTFDDDDDI
;
A
#
# COMPACT_ATOMS: atom_id res chain seq x y z
N MET A 1 21.98 -5.65 41.06
CA MET A 1 23.39 -5.38 41.40
C MET A 1 24.37 -6.22 40.57
N ALA A 2 24.42 -7.55 40.71
CA ALA A 2 25.40 -8.36 39.99
C ALA A 2 25.24 -8.28 38.45
N MET A 3 24.02 -8.41 37.94
CA MET A 3 23.75 -8.29 36.50
C MET A 3 24.10 -6.91 35.96
N ASP A 4 23.82 -5.83 36.71
CA ASP A 4 24.13 -4.46 36.29
C ASP A 4 25.65 -4.25 36.17
N VAL A 5 26.42 -4.77 37.13
CA VAL A 5 27.90 -4.69 37.12
C VAL A 5 28.49 -5.49 35.96
N PHE A 6 27.99 -6.70 35.70
CA PHE A 6 28.47 -7.52 34.58
C PHE A 6 27.98 -7.05 33.20
N SER A 7 26.95 -6.19 33.16
CA SER A 7 26.48 -5.60 31.91
C SER A 7 27.38 -4.49 31.37
N CYS A 8 28.24 -3.92 32.23
CA CYS A 8 29.19 -2.89 31.82
C CYS A 8 30.34 -3.53 31.02
N PRO A 9 30.53 -3.17 29.74
CA PRO A 9 31.65 -3.67 28.96
C PRO A 9 32.97 -3.16 29.53
N ALA A 10 33.94 -4.05 29.69
CA ALA A 10 35.26 -3.72 30.25
C ALA A 10 36.13 -2.85 29.32
N THR A 11 35.72 -2.66 28.06
CA THR A 11 36.51 -1.94 27.03
C THR A 11 35.62 -1.08 26.13
N SER A 12 36.20 -0.04 25.53
CA SER A 12 35.54 0.86 24.54
C SER A 12 35.50 0.31 23.11
N VAL A 13 36.08 -0.88 22.88
CA VAL A 13 36.30 -1.42 21.53
C VAL A 13 35.01 -1.58 20.74
N ASP A 14 33.92 -1.99 21.39
CA ASP A 14 32.63 -2.17 20.72
C ASP A 14 32.04 -0.85 20.23
N VAL A 15 32.22 0.21 21.01
CA VAL A 15 31.80 1.57 20.66
C VAL A 15 32.65 2.13 19.52
N GLU A 16 33.96 1.90 19.55
CA GLU A 16 34.88 2.30 18.47
C GLU A 16 34.56 1.62 17.14
N ARG A 17 34.26 0.31 17.17
CA ARG A 17 33.80 -0.44 16.00
C ARG A 17 32.48 0.10 15.47
N LEU A 18 31.54 0.42 16.36
CA LEU A 18 30.26 1.02 16.01
C LEU A 18 30.47 2.36 15.31
N PHE A 19 31.30 3.25 15.87
CA PHE A 19 31.59 4.56 15.28
C PHE A 19 32.36 4.47 13.97
N SER A 20 33.30 3.52 13.84
CA SER A 20 34.01 3.26 12.59
C SER A 20 33.03 2.88 11.47
N ARG A 21 32.03 2.05 11.77
CA ARG A 21 30.98 1.66 10.83
C ARG A 21 29.99 2.80 10.56
N ALA A 22 29.58 3.53 11.61
CA ALA A 22 28.68 4.68 11.51
C ALA A 22 29.31 5.84 10.72
N GLY A 23 30.64 5.99 10.73
CA GLY A 23 31.38 7.01 9.98
C GLY A 23 31.04 7.01 8.48
N ARG A 24 30.66 5.87 7.91
CA ARG A 24 30.20 5.73 6.52
C ARG A 24 28.92 6.53 6.23
N VAL A 25 28.06 6.69 7.24
CA VAL A 25 26.77 7.40 7.18
C VAL A 25 26.93 8.87 7.60
N VAL A 26 27.96 9.17 8.40
CA VAL A 26 28.26 10.52 8.92
C VAL A 26 28.93 11.41 7.86
N SER A 27 29.55 10.83 6.83
CA SER A 27 30.27 11.58 5.78
C SER A 27 29.42 12.75 5.22
N PRO A 28 29.81 14.02 5.46
CA PRO A 28 29.09 15.20 4.99
C PRO A 28 28.90 15.23 3.47
N LEU A 29 29.83 14.62 2.73
CA LEU A 29 29.92 14.68 1.28
C LEU A 29 28.85 13.88 0.54
N ARG A 30 28.12 12.97 1.21
CA ARG A 30 27.20 12.05 0.53
C ARG A 30 25.75 12.21 0.99
N HIS A 31 25.48 12.48 2.27
CA HIS A 31 24.11 12.61 2.78
C HIS A 31 24.08 13.56 4.00
N LYS A 32 23.41 14.71 3.90
CA LYS A 32 23.21 15.67 5.02
C LYS A 32 22.18 15.13 6.02
N LEU A 33 22.47 13.98 6.64
CA LEU A 33 21.61 13.37 7.64
C LEU A 33 21.77 14.08 8.99
N LYS A 34 20.64 14.39 9.63
CA LYS A 34 20.63 14.92 11.01
C LYS A 34 21.21 13.87 11.95
N ALA A 35 21.89 14.29 13.01
CA ALA A 35 22.46 13.40 14.02
C ALA A 35 21.44 12.38 14.57
N ALA A 36 20.20 12.82 14.81
CA ALA A 36 19.11 11.93 15.26
C ALA A 36 18.81 10.79 14.28
N LYS A 37 18.83 11.06 12.96
CA LYS A 37 18.62 10.05 11.92
C LYS A 37 19.78 9.05 11.86
N ILE A 38 21.00 9.53 12.06
CA ILE A 38 22.20 8.67 12.10
C ILE A 38 22.11 7.73 13.31
N ALA A 39 21.77 8.26 14.49
CA ALA A 39 21.58 7.46 15.69
C ALA A 39 20.52 6.36 15.48
N GLN A 40 19.35 6.71 14.95
CA GLN A 40 18.29 5.75 14.64
C GLN A 40 18.77 4.64 13.69
N LEU A 41 19.46 5.01 12.60
CA LEU A 41 19.94 4.03 11.62
C LEU A 41 20.96 3.05 12.23
N VAL A 42 21.90 3.57 13.03
CA VAL A 42 22.93 2.77 13.68
C VAL A 42 22.32 1.82 14.71
N THR A 43 21.38 2.30 15.53
CA THR A 43 20.69 1.49 16.54
C THR A 43 19.84 0.39 15.91
N VAL A 44 19.00 0.72 14.93
CA VAL A 44 18.17 -0.26 14.24
C VAL A 44 19.05 -1.29 13.53
N GLY A 45 20.12 -0.85 12.87
CA GLY A 45 21.08 -1.76 12.23
C GLY A 45 21.75 -2.73 13.21
N LYS A 46 22.04 -2.29 14.45
CA LYS A 46 22.59 -3.16 15.50
C LYS A 46 21.59 -4.23 15.94
N TRP A 47 20.32 -3.88 16.09
CA TRP A 47 19.26 -4.83 16.46
C TRP A 47 19.08 -5.96 15.45
N PHE A 48 19.20 -5.66 14.15
CA PHE A 48 19.18 -6.69 13.12
C PHE A 48 20.40 -7.62 13.20
N VAL A 49 21.59 -7.09 13.49
CA VAL A 49 22.79 -7.92 13.65
C VAL A 49 22.72 -8.82 14.89
N GLU A 50 22.05 -8.36 15.94
CA GLU A 50 21.87 -9.12 17.19
C GLU A 50 20.73 -10.15 17.10
N GLY A 51 19.96 -10.18 16.01
CA GLY A 51 18.77 -11.04 15.89
C GLY A 51 17.62 -10.62 16.82
N SER A 52 17.69 -9.40 17.38
CA SER A 52 16.64 -8.84 18.24
C SER A 52 15.37 -8.52 17.46
N VAL A 53 15.44 -8.46 16.14
CA VAL A 53 14.31 -8.24 15.22
C VAL A 53 14.02 -9.55 14.47
N PRO A 54 12.78 -10.07 14.50
CA PRO A 54 12.41 -11.24 13.72
C PRO A 54 12.53 -10.99 12.21
N ASP A 55 13.04 -11.97 11.47
CA ASP A 55 13.22 -11.87 10.01
C ASP A 55 11.89 -11.68 9.25
N ASP A 56 10.82 -12.27 9.78
CA ASP A 56 9.48 -12.21 9.19
C ASP A 56 8.76 -10.88 9.47
N LEU A 57 9.32 -10.00 10.32
CA LEU A 57 8.66 -8.75 10.71
C LEU A 57 8.37 -7.86 9.50
N LEU A 58 9.38 -7.60 8.66
CA LEU A 58 9.22 -6.74 7.49
C LEU A 58 8.26 -7.35 6.44
N PRO A 59 8.42 -8.62 6.04
CA PRO A 59 7.46 -9.29 5.16
C PRO A 59 6.02 -9.26 5.66
N ASN A 60 5.80 -9.51 6.95
CA ASN A 60 4.46 -9.53 7.53
C ASN A 60 3.82 -8.14 7.49
N VAL A 61 4.56 -7.10 7.91
CA VAL A 61 4.05 -5.72 7.87
C VAL A 61 3.71 -5.29 6.44
N LEU A 62 4.59 -5.59 5.47
CA LEU A 62 4.36 -5.26 4.06
C LEU A 62 3.12 -5.98 3.49
N THR A 63 2.95 -7.26 3.79
CA THR A 63 1.79 -8.03 3.31
C THR A 63 0.49 -7.58 3.98
N GLU A 64 0.52 -7.22 5.25
CA GLU A 64 -0.62 -6.63 5.95
C GLU A 64 -1.03 -5.28 5.36
N GLU A 65 -0.08 -4.38 5.10
CA GLU A 65 -0.34 -3.11 4.43
C GLU A 65 -0.91 -3.31 3.02
N ASP A 66 -0.37 -4.25 2.26
CA ASP A 66 -0.88 -4.63 0.93
C ASP A 66 -2.31 -5.12 0.98
N ASN A 67 -2.60 -6.02 1.92
CA ASN A 67 -3.92 -6.58 2.13
C ASN A 67 -4.93 -5.51 2.58
N ALA A 68 -4.53 -4.60 3.47
CA ALA A 68 -5.34 -3.46 3.89
C ALA A 68 -5.65 -2.52 2.71
N ARG A 69 -4.67 -2.24 1.85
CA ARG A 69 -4.87 -1.44 0.63
C ARG A 69 -5.82 -2.13 -0.34
N ARG A 70 -5.69 -3.45 -0.54
CA ARG A 70 -6.58 -4.24 -1.38
C ARG A 70 -8.01 -4.28 -0.83
N ALA A 71 -8.18 -4.47 0.49
CA ALA A 71 -9.47 -4.47 1.15
C ALA A 71 -10.20 -3.12 0.99
N LYS A 72 -9.49 -2.00 1.20
CA LYS A 72 -10.03 -0.65 0.98
C LYS A 72 -10.51 -0.44 -0.46
N ARG A 73 -9.75 -0.91 -1.46
CA ARG A 73 -10.14 -0.84 -2.87
C ARG A 73 -11.38 -1.68 -3.17
N LYS A 74 -11.45 -2.91 -2.66
CA LYS A 74 -12.62 -3.79 -2.81
C LYS A 74 -13.88 -3.18 -2.17
N ALA A 75 -13.77 -2.64 -0.96
CA ALA A 75 -14.88 -1.97 -0.28
C ALA A 75 -15.40 -0.76 -1.07
N LYS A 76 -14.50 0.06 -1.64
CA LYS A 76 -14.89 1.20 -2.49
C LYS A 76 -15.59 0.74 -3.78
N ALA A 77 -15.14 -0.34 -4.41
CA ALA A 77 -15.77 -0.89 -5.61
C ALA A 77 -17.18 -1.42 -5.32
N LEU A 78 -17.36 -2.16 -4.22
CA LEU A 78 -18.66 -2.66 -3.77
C LEU A 78 -19.63 -1.53 -3.39
N ALA A 79 -19.13 -0.46 -2.76
CA ALA A 79 -19.95 0.71 -2.45
C ALA A 79 -20.40 1.48 -3.70
N ALA A 80 -19.58 1.50 -4.77
CA ALA A 80 -19.97 2.10 -6.05
C ALA A 80 -21.04 1.27 -6.77
N ASP A 81 -20.89 -0.06 -6.79
CA ASP A 81 -21.83 -0.98 -7.47
C ASP A 81 -23.22 -1.04 -6.79
N GLY A 82 -23.28 -0.87 -5.46
CA GLY A 82 -24.53 -0.80 -4.71
C GLY A 82 -25.40 0.45 -5.00
N SER A 83 -24.82 1.51 -5.58
CA SER A 83 -25.53 2.76 -5.86
C SER A 83 -26.29 2.78 -7.20
N GLY A 84 -26.08 1.79 -8.07
CA GLY A 84 -26.62 1.75 -9.45
C GLY A 84 -27.97 1.05 -9.64
N LYS A 85 -28.49 0.30 -8.63
CA LYS A 85 -29.72 -0.49 -8.77
C LYS A 85 -30.93 0.14 -8.08
N ARG A 86 -31.30 1.37 -8.46
CA ARG A 86 -32.64 1.90 -8.17
C ARG A 86 -33.59 1.35 -9.23
N SER A 87 -34.18 0.18 -8.96
CA SER A 87 -35.21 -0.43 -9.80
C SER A 87 -36.39 0.53 -9.95
N LYS A 88 -36.63 1.00 -11.19
CA LYS A 88 -37.85 1.75 -11.53
C LYS A 88 -39.05 0.78 -11.38
N PRO A 89 -40.08 1.10 -10.59
CA PRO A 89 -41.30 0.29 -10.57
C PRO A 89 -42.04 0.44 -11.91
N ASN A 90 -42.46 -0.69 -12.47
CA ASN A 90 -43.24 -0.80 -13.71
C ASN A 90 -44.50 0.08 -13.64
N ALA A 91 -44.57 1.12 -14.48
CA ALA A 91 -45.82 1.81 -14.77
C ALA A 91 -46.54 1.04 -15.90
N MET A 92 -47.72 0.50 -15.59
CA MET A 92 -48.64 -0.11 -16.54
C MET A 92 -48.98 0.88 -17.68
N VAL A 93 -48.69 0.48 -18.92
CA VAL A 93 -49.25 1.14 -20.11
C VAL A 93 -50.52 0.38 -20.49
N ILE A 94 -51.67 0.95 -20.13
CA ILE A 94 -52.94 0.64 -20.78
C ILE A 94 -53.07 1.66 -21.92
N GLY A 95 -52.75 1.21 -23.14
CA GLY A 95 -52.81 2.01 -24.36
C GLY A 95 -53.49 1.20 -25.47
N ALA A 96 -54.63 1.70 -25.91
CA ALA A 96 -55.59 1.04 -26.77
C ALA A 96 -55.15 0.93 -28.25
N ARG A 97 -55.66 -0.13 -28.90
CA ARG A 97 -56.12 -0.24 -30.31
C ARG A 97 -55.16 0.13 -31.45
N HIS A 98 -54.61 -0.94 -32.03
CA HIS A 98 -54.64 -1.33 -33.45
C HIS A 98 -55.39 -0.40 -34.42
N GLU A 99 -54.68 0.17 -35.39
CA GLU A 99 -55.09 0.27 -36.80
C GLU A 99 -53.86 0.26 -37.71
N ASP A 100 -54.00 -0.50 -38.79
CA ASP A 100 -53.01 -0.83 -39.80
C ASP A 100 -52.73 0.35 -40.75
N ASN A 101 -51.51 0.48 -41.26
CA ASN A 101 -51.33 1.06 -42.60
C ASN A 101 -50.11 0.49 -43.33
N GLU A 102 -50.36 0.15 -44.59
CA GLU A 102 -49.53 -0.52 -45.59
C GLU A 102 -48.29 0.26 -46.03
N LYS A 103 -47.29 -0.53 -46.50
CA LYS A 103 -46.32 -0.29 -47.60
C LYS A 103 -45.58 1.06 -47.60
N THR A 104 -44.25 1.05 -47.66
CA THR A 104 -43.55 0.96 -48.95
C THR A 104 -42.18 0.27 -48.88
N GLN A 105 -41.95 -0.52 -49.92
CA GLN A 105 -40.73 -1.08 -50.45
C GLN A 105 -39.78 0.02 -50.99
N THR A 106 -38.46 -0.22 -50.96
CA THR A 106 -37.34 0.21 -51.87
C THR A 106 -36.07 0.51 -51.06
N PHE A 107 -35.02 -0.33 -51.13
CA PHE A 107 -33.93 -0.40 -52.12
C PHE A 107 -32.71 0.45 -51.71
N ASP A 108 -31.63 -0.27 -51.38
CA ASP A 108 -30.19 -0.09 -51.67
C ASP A 108 -29.41 1.21 -51.39
N ASP A 109 -28.09 0.99 -51.38
CA ASP A 109 -26.91 1.88 -51.36
C ASP A 109 -26.39 2.21 -49.93
N ASP A 110 -25.30 1.55 -49.48
CA ASP A 110 -23.88 1.86 -49.76
C ASP A 110 -23.43 3.22 -49.16
N ASP A 111 -22.14 3.28 -48.81
CA ASP A 111 -21.37 4.40 -48.21
C ASP A 111 -21.27 4.39 -46.67
N ASP A 112 -20.13 4.57 -46.03
CA ASP A 112 -18.72 4.49 -46.39
C ASP A 112 -17.96 4.74 -45.06
N ILE A 113 -16.82 4.07 -44.87
CA ILE A 113 -15.71 4.39 -43.94
C ILE A 113 -15.95 4.23 -42.42
#